data_AF-A0A2W5KX47-F1
#
_entry.id   AF-A0A2W5KX47-F1
#
_cell.length_a   1.000
_cell.length_b   1.000
_cell.length_c   1.000
_cell.angle_alpha   90.00
_cell.angle_beta   90.00
_cell.angle_gamma   90.00
#
_symmetry.space_group_name_H-M   'P 1'
#
loop_
_entity.id
_entity.type
_entity.pdbx_description
1 polymer ?
#
loop_
_entity_poly.entity_id
_entity_poly.type
_entity_poly.pdbx_seq_one_letter_code
_entity_poly.pdbx_strand_id
1 'polypeptide(L)'
;MARIAIVGGYGLVGKLIARELRDAMDEVDLVLVGRAPDDHGAVAEAVGASLARFDVADPDADRSVFDGCDVIIAAVQDPGEVLVAAAIDAGAAYLTITRGPDRIAPTVFAAVQRQPSRPIVPAAHWMAGAVTWAALDAARGFERVDGVLMTTLFDYADPIGPLTAQPSEDFGKDMAVIRRDGAWRQVAAAETGRMAERADGPAYGVQAMSVLDVVSTGTATGAADVRFEIGTGDSAGTLAGREASADIDIVLSGIIDGKPGKRQISLRHPQGQAHLTALGAALIARGLADSPVNGGGIALPETVVDPASAIAALQAAGLTVTTRDI
;
A
#
# COMPACT_ATOMS: atom_id res chain seq x y z
N MET A 1 19.58 12.99 11.07
CA MET A 1 18.16 13.36 10.93
C MET A 1 17.73 13.31 9.47
N ALA A 2 16.79 12.42 9.14
CA ALA A 2 16.20 12.35 7.80
C ALA A 2 15.09 13.39 7.64
N ARG A 3 14.97 14.00 6.46
CA ARG A 3 13.89 14.95 6.15
C ARG A 3 12.84 14.32 5.23
N ILE A 4 11.60 14.25 5.68
CA ILE A 4 10.51 13.57 4.97
C ILE A 4 9.35 14.53 4.70
N ALA A 5 9.02 14.72 3.42
CA ALA A 5 7.87 15.50 2.99
C ALA A 5 6.66 14.59 2.71
N ILE A 6 5.50 14.93 3.26
CA ILE A 6 4.25 14.19 3.08
C ILE A 6 3.25 15.08 2.34
N VAL A 7 3.05 14.84 1.05
CA VAL A 7 2.08 15.56 0.21
C VAL A 7 0.70 14.98 0.45
N GLY A 8 -0.25 15.83 0.87
CA GLY A 8 -1.48 15.41 1.52
C GLY A 8 -1.32 15.18 3.03
N GLY A 9 -0.27 15.75 3.65
CA GLY A 9 0.14 15.44 5.03
C GLY A 9 -0.88 15.74 6.12
N TYR A 10 -1.87 16.59 5.85
CA TYR A 10 -2.99 16.84 6.78
C TYR A 10 -4.31 16.16 6.37
N GLY A 11 -4.30 15.38 5.28
CA GLY A 11 -5.37 14.46 4.92
C GLY A 11 -5.45 13.24 5.85
N LEU A 12 -6.46 12.39 5.70
CA LEU A 12 -6.69 11.24 6.59
C LEU A 12 -5.45 10.35 6.72
N VAL A 13 -5.00 9.76 5.61
CA VAL A 13 -3.85 8.84 5.60
C VAL A 13 -2.54 9.59 5.85
N GLY A 14 -2.37 10.78 5.30
CA GLY A 14 -1.15 11.58 5.50
C GLY A 14 -0.86 11.90 6.98
N LYS A 15 -1.90 12.22 7.77
CA LYS A 15 -1.76 12.44 9.22
C LYS A 15 -1.34 11.18 9.96
N LEU A 16 -1.90 10.05 9.57
CA LEU A 16 -1.54 8.76 10.16
C LEU A 16 -0.10 8.42 9.82
N ILE A 17 0.34 8.57 8.56
CA ILE A 17 1.75 8.36 8.16
C ILE A 17 2.69 9.25 8.98
N ALA A 18 2.35 10.54 9.15
CA ALA A 18 3.17 11.46 9.93
C ALA A 18 3.32 11.03 11.39
N ARG A 19 2.23 10.53 11.99
CA ARG A 19 2.24 9.99 13.36
C ARG A 19 3.11 8.73 13.44
N GLU A 20 2.89 7.75 12.56
CA GLU A 20 3.67 6.51 12.55
C GLU A 20 5.17 6.76 12.37
N LEU A 21 5.54 7.71 11.50
CA LEU A 21 6.95 8.09 11.31
C LEU A 21 7.54 8.77 12.54
N ARG A 22 6.79 9.68 13.18
CA ARG A 22 7.26 10.35 14.41
C ARG A 22 7.45 9.35 15.55
N ASP A 23 6.52 8.41 15.71
CA ASP A 23 6.58 7.41 16.77
C ASP A 23 7.71 6.39 16.55
N ALA A 24 8.06 6.11 15.28
CA ALA A 24 9.06 5.11 14.92
C ALA A 24 10.48 5.67 14.67
N MET A 25 10.67 7.00 14.59
CA MET A 25 11.95 7.63 14.28
C MET A 25 12.31 8.72 15.30
N ASP A 26 13.40 8.50 16.05
CA ASP A 26 13.88 9.45 17.07
C ASP A 26 14.31 10.81 16.46
N GLU A 27 14.94 10.79 15.28
CA GLU A 27 15.42 11.99 14.58
C GLU A 27 14.85 12.07 13.15
N VAL A 28 13.60 12.55 13.04
CA VAL A 28 12.97 12.88 11.76
C VAL A 28 12.49 14.33 11.70
N ASP A 29 12.78 15.01 10.59
CA ASP A 29 12.23 16.31 10.22
C ASP A 29 11.07 16.12 9.25
N LEU A 30 9.86 16.35 9.74
CA LEU A 30 8.63 16.14 8.98
C LEU A 30 8.14 17.45 8.37
N VAL A 31 7.75 17.40 7.09
CA VAL A 31 7.09 18.51 6.40
C VAL A 31 5.72 18.01 5.90
N LEU A 32 4.63 18.57 6.43
CA LEU A 32 3.29 18.29 5.92
C LEU A 32 2.97 19.29 4.81
N VAL A 33 2.74 18.75 3.62
CA VAL A 33 2.61 19.54 2.39
C VAL A 33 1.18 19.45 1.86
N GLY A 34 0.62 20.58 1.43
CA GLY A 34 -0.62 20.60 0.65
C GLY A 34 -1.08 22.01 0.27
N ARG A 35 -2.32 22.16 -0.19
CA ARG A 35 -2.86 23.44 -0.72
C ARG A 35 -3.07 24.56 0.30
N ALA A 36 -3.56 24.28 1.50
CA ALA A 36 -3.92 25.26 2.53
C ALA A 36 -3.21 24.99 3.87
N PRO A 37 -1.88 25.18 3.97
CA PRO A 37 -1.13 24.88 5.19
C PRO A 37 -1.59 25.70 6.40
N ASP A 38 -1.98 26.96 6.22
CA ASP A 38 -2.29 27.90 7.32
C ASP A 38 -3.41 27.39 8.27
N ASP A 39 -4.31 26.54 7.77
CA ASP A 39 -5.43 25.97 8.54
C ASP A 39 -5.05 24.73 9.37
N HIS A 40 -3.80 24.28 9.32
CA HIS A 40 -3.38 22.97 9.82
C HIS A 40 -2.26 23.01 10.88
N GLY A 41 -2.07 24.14 11.55
CA GLY A 41 -1.10 24.31 12.64
C GLY A 41 -1.17 23.22 13.72
N ALA A 42 -2.37 22.91 14.21
CA ALA A 42 -2.58 21.90 15.24
C ALA A 42 -2.18 20.47 14.81
N VAL A 43 -2.33 20.16 13.51
CA VAL A 43 -1.92 18.85 12.96
C VAL A 43 -0.40 18.74 12.95
N ALA A 44 0.29 19.82 12.55
CA ALA A 44 1.74 19.87 12.50
C ALA A 44 2.35 19.82 13.91
N GLU A 45 1.79 20.57 14.85
CA GLU A 45 2.23 20.58 16.26
C GLU A 45 2.16 19.18 16.88
N ALA A 46 1.08 18.43 16.64
CA ALA A 46 0.88 17.09 17.20
C ALA A 46 1.94 16.05 16.82
N VAL A 47 2.68 16.28 15.72
CA VAL A 47 3.76 15.39 15.26
C VAL A 47 5.11 16.10 15.14
N GLY A 48 5.22 17.33 15.64
CA GLY A 48 6.42 18.15 15.53
C GLY A 48 6.88 18.32 14.08
N ALA A 49 5.96 18.68 13.18
CA ALA A 49 6.23 18.90 11.76
C ALA A 49 6.20 20.39 11.40
N SER A 50 6.81 20.74 10.28
CA SER A 50 6.61 22.01 9.60
C SER A 50 5.51 21.89 8.54
N LEU A 51 4.97 23.03 8.11
CA LEU A 51 3.93 23.11 7.08
C LEU A 51 4.48 23.78 5.83
N ALA A 52 4.07 23.29 4.66
CA ALA A 52 4.41 23.93 3.40
C ALA A 52 3.28 23.83 2.37
N ARG A 53 3.25 24.81 1.46
CA ARG A 53 2.26 24.87 0.38
C ARG A 53 2.78 24.15 -0.85
N PHE A 54 1.96 23.26 -1.41
CA PHE A 54 2.16 22.71 -2.76
C PHE A 54 0.83 22.22 -3.31
N ASP A 55 0.58 22.44 -4.60
CA ASP A 55 -0.57 21.90 -5.31
C ASP A 55 -0.10 21.18 -6.57
N VAL A 56 -0.39 19.88 -6.69
CA VAL A 56 -0.04 19.07 -7.86
C VAL A 56 -0.76 19.51 -9.13
N ALA A 57 -1.88 20.24 -8.99
CA ALA A 57 -2.65 20.76 -10.11
C ALA A 57 -2.16 22.14 -10.59
N ASP A 58 -1.28 22.80 -9.83
CA ASP A 58 -0.73 24.11 -10.16
C ASP A 58 0.57 23.95 -10.97
N PRO A 59 0.58 24.29 -12.28
CA PRO A 59 1.76 24.13 -13.11
C PRO A 59 2.94 25.03 -12.70
N ASP A 60 2.65 26.12 -11.97
CA ASP A 60 3.64 27.09 -11.51
C ASP A 60 4.02 26.87 -10.03
N ALA A 61 3.58 25.75 -9.43
CA ALA A 61 3.89 25.43 -8.04
C ALA A 61 5.40 25.38 -7.78
N ASP A 62 5.83 26.10 -6.75
CA ASP A 62 7.21 26.09 -6.30
C ASP A 62 7.60 24.71 -5.74
N ARG A 63 8.57 24.07 -6.37
CA ARG A 63 9.07 22.74 -6.00
C ARG A 63 10.19 22.79 -4.96
N SER A 64 10.70 23.97 -4.60
CA SER A 64 11.80 24.10 -3.64
C SER A 64 11.44 23.61 -2.23
N VAL A 65 10.14 23.43 -1.94
CA VAL A 65 9.67 22.75 -0.72
C VAL A 65 10.30 21.37 -0.53
N PHE A 66 10.67 20.71 -1.62
CA PHE A 66 11.27 19.37 -1.62
C PHE A 66 12.79 19.37 -1.55
N ASP A 67 13.45 20.53 -1.61
CA ASP A 67 14.90 20.63 -1.57
C ASP A 67 15.43 20.07 -0.24
N GLY A 68 16.45 19.21 -0.33
CA GLY A 68 17.05 18.55 0.83
C GLY A 68 16.17 17.49 1.51
N CYS A 69 15.02 17.11 0.93
CA CYS A 69 14.26 15.97 1.42
C CYS A 69 14.94 14.65 1.05
N ASP A 70 14.98 13.71 2.00
CA ASP A 70 15.42 12.34 1.76
C ASP A 70 14.33 11.49 1.12
N VAL A 71 13.08 11.72 1.54
CA VAL A 71 11.90 10.97 1.08
C VAL A 71 10.73 11.91 0.85
N ILE A 72 10.04 11.73 -0.26
CA ILE A 72 8.78 12.41 -0.60
C ILE A 72 7.68 11.36 -0.70
N ILE A 73 6.65 11.50 0.13
CA ILE A 73 5.50 10.59 0.20
C ILE A 73 4.29 11.28 -0.41
N ALA A 74 3.72 10.69 -1.46
CA ALA A 74 2.47 11.11 -2.06
C ALA A 74 1.29 10.35 -1.44
N ALA A 75 0.57 11.02 -0.54
CA ALA A 75 -0.74 10.61 0.00
C ALA A 75 -1.90 11.32 -0.72
N VAL A 76 -1.66 11.77 -1.96
CA VAL A 76 -2.63 12.43 -2.85
C VAL A 76 -2.61 11.78 -4.22
N GLN A 77 -3.65 12.03 -5.00
CA GLN A 77 -3.63 11.73 -6.43
C GLN A 77 -2.72 12.73 -7.14
N ASP A 78 -1.83 12.22 -7.97
CA ASP A 78 -0.92 13.00 -8.81
C ASP A 78 -1.01 12.49 -10.26
N PRO A 79 -2.08 12.86 -11.00
CA PRO A 79 -2.32 12.35 -12.35
C PRO A 79 -1.23 12.79 -13.36
N GLY A 80 -0.53 13.89 -13.07
CA GLY A 80 0.52 14.45 -13.93
C GLY A 80 1.93 13.93 -13.66
N GLU A 81 2.13 13.08 -12.64
CA GLU A 81 3.47 12.63 -12.18
C GLU A 81 4.39 13.81 -11.79
N VAL A 82 3.79 14.90 -11.30
CA VAL A 82 4.50 16.12 -10.90
C VAL A 82 5.44 15.84 -9.72
N LEU A 83 4.99 15.02 -8.77
CA LEU A 83 5.76 14.65 -7.58
C LEU A 83 6.88 13.67 -7.90
N VAL A 84 6.69 12.79 -8.89
CA VAL A 84 7.79 11.95 -9.38
C VAL A 84 8.88 12.85 -9.95
N ALA A 85 8.55 13.76 -10.86
CA ALA A 85 9.54 14.70 -11.40
C ALA A 85 10.23 15.51 -10.29
N ALA A 86 9.47 16.07 -9.34
CA ALA A 86 10.02 16.82 -8.22
C ALA A 86 10.99 15.99 -7.35
N ALA A 87 10.66 14.73 -7.06
CA ALA A 87 11.53 13.85 -6.30
C ALA A 87 12.84 13.53 -7.02
N ILE A 88 12.77 13.27 -8.33
CA ILE A 88 13.97 13.06 -9.15
C ILE A 88 14.84 14.31 -9.16
N ASP A 89 14.23 15.49 -9.36
CA ASP A 89 14.95 16.77 -9.42
C ASP A 89 15.62 17.11 -8.08
N ALA A 90 14.94 16.84 -6.96
CA ALA A 90 15.46 17.03 -5.60
C ALA A 90 16.48 15.96 -5.17
N GLY A 91 16.64 14.87 -5.95
CA GLY A 91 17.46 13.72 -5.55
C GLY A 91 16.90 12.95 -4.35
N ALA A 92 15.59 13.00 -4.13
CA ALA A 92 14.87 12.35 -3.04
C ALA A 92 14.34 10.97 -3.45
N ALA A 93 14.19 10.06 -2.50
CA ALA A 93 13.40 8.86 -2.72
C ALA A 93 11.91 9.24 -2.80
N TYR A 94 11.12 8.46 -3.55
CA TYR A 94 9.70 8.73 -3.73
C TYR A 94 8.86 7.51 -3.37
N LEU A 95 7.71 7.74 -2.73
CA LEU A 95 6.72 6.74 -2.40
C LEU A 95 5.32 7.27 -2.75
N THR A 96 4.49 6.47 -3.41
CA THR A 96 3.08 6.80 -3.65
C THR A 96 2.14 5.64 -3.29
N ILE A 97 1.00 5.96 -2.67
CA ILE A 97 -0.02 4.97 -2.26
C ILE A 97 -1.29 4.99 -3.14
N THR A 98 -1.30 5.75 -4.25
CA THR A 98 -2.54 6.06 -5.00
C THR A 98 -2.58 5.55 -6.45
N ARG A 99 -1.45 5.07 -7.00
CA ARG A 99 -1.26 4.70 -8.41
C ARG A 99 -1.32 3.18 -8.68
N GLY A 100 -2.47 2.70 -9.15
CA GLY A 100 -2.68 1.30 -9.53
C GLY A 100 -1.89 0.82 -10.77
N PRO A 101 -1.92 -0.50 -11.05
CA PRO A 101 -1.16 -1.12 -12.15
C PRO A 101 -1.51 -0.59 -13.55
N ASP A 102 -2.73 -0.11 -13.77
CA ASP A 102 -3.20 0.49 -15.03
C ASP A 102 -2.52 1.83 -15.34
N ARG A 103 -1.90 2.46 -14.35
CA ARG A 103 -1.38 3.84 -14.41
C ARG A 103 0.10 3.97 -14.07
N ILE A 104 0.81 2.84 -13.99
CA ILE A 104 2.23 2.80 -13.57
C ILE A 104 3.21 3.11 -14.70
N ALA A 105 2.78 3.01 -15.97
CA ALA A 105 3.68 3.16 -17.12
C ALA A 105 4.41 4.52 -17.17
N PRO A 106 3.76 5.68 -16.96
CA PRO A 106 4.46 6.98 -16.90
C PRO A 106 5.56 7.00 -15.84
N THR A 107 5.29 6.50 -14.64
CA THR A 107 6.27 6.39 -13.54
C THR A 107 7.47 5.53 -13.93
N VAL A 108 7.24 4.36 -14.54
CA VAL A 108 8.32 3.46 -15.00
C VAL A 108 9.17 4.12 -16.08
N PHE A 109 8.54 4.74 -17.09
CA PHE A 109 9.27 5.41 -18.17
C PHE A 109 10.04 6.64 -17.68
N ALA A 110 9.48 7.40 -16.73
CA ALA A 110 10.19 8.49 -16.08
C ALA A 110 11.45 7.97 -15.38
N ALA A 111 11.34 6.90 -14.58
CA ALA A 111 12.48 6.31 -13.89
C ALA A 111 13.58 5.82 -14.86
N VAL A 112 13.21 5.18 -15.97
CA VAL A 112 14.16 4.70 -16.97
C VAL A 112 14.86 5.85 -17.70
N GLN A 113 14.12 6.87 -18.13
CA GLN A 113 14.67 7.98 -18.92
C GLN A 113 15.47 8.97 -18.08
N ARG A 114 15.01 9.24 -16.86
CA ARG A 114 15.60 10.22 -15.97
C ARG A 114 16.70 9.64 -15.07
N GLN A 115 16.73 8.32 -14.89
CA GLN A 115 17.71 7.59 -14.08
C GLN A 115 17.91 8.23 -12.69
N PRO A 116 16.86 8.26 -11.85
CA PRO A 116 16.93 8.97 -10.58
C PRO A 116 18.03 8.41 -9.69
N SER A 117 18.62 9.24 -8.83
CA SER A 117 19.67 8.79 -7.91
C SER A 117 19.15 7.98 -6.72
N ARG A 118 17.85 8.08 -6.43
CA ARG A 118 17.16 7.38 -5.34
C ARG A 118 15.93 6.61 -5.84
N PRO A 119 15.45 5.60 -5.08
CA PRO A 119 14.34 4.78 -5.52
C PRO A 119 13.00 5.53 -5.61
N ILE A 120 12.19 5.11 -6.56
CA ILE A 120 10.78 5.45 -6.73
C ILE A 120 9.98 4.18 -6.43
N VAL A 121 9.07 4.26 -5.46
CA VAL A 121 8.27 3.13 -4.97
C VAL A 121 6.79 3.35 -5.24
N PRO A 122 6.25 2.77 -6.32
CA PRO A 122 4.81 2.63 -6.50
C PRO A 122 4.27 1.63 -5.47
N ALA A 123 3.65 2.12 -4.40
CA ALA A 123 3.11 1.33 -3.30
C ALA A 123 1.58 1.40 -3.22
N ALA A 124 0.90 1.52 -4.36
CA ALA A 124 -0.55 1.30 -4.46
C ALA A 124 -0.90 -0.20 -4.45
N HIS A 125 -0.13 -0.95 -3.67
CA HIS A 125 -0.54 -2.22 -3.10
C HIS A 125 -1.64 -1.95 -2.08
N TRP A 126 -2.49 -2.95 -1.86
CA TRP A 126 -3.48 -2.87 -0.82
C TRP A 126 -2.76 -2.71 0.53
N MET A 127 -3.08 -1.61 1.22
CA MET A 127 -2.46 -1.22 2.49
C MET A 127 -0.93 -1.03 2.39
N ALA A 128 -0.46 -0.42 1.29
CA ALA A 128 0.94 -0.03 1.09
C ALA A 128 1.94 -1.19 1.32
N GLY A 129 1.60 -2.38 0.83
CA GLY A 129 2.49 -3.55 0.81
C GLY A 129 2.21 -4.61 1.87
N ALA A 130 1.35 -4.32 2.87
CA ALA A 130 1.07 -5.26 3.97
C ALA A 130 0.59 -6.64 3.48
N VAL A 131 -0.29 -6.68 2.47
CA VAL A 131 -0.80 -7.93 1.89
C VAL A 131 0.29 -8.69 1.15
N THR A 132 1.09 -7.99 0.34
CA THR A 132 2.22 -8.57 -0.38
C THR A 132 3.29 -9.13 0.56
N TRP A 133 3.69 -8.40 1.60
CA TRP A 133 4.65 -8.91 2.58
C TRP A 133 4.13 -10.18 3.26
N ALA A 134 2.86 -10.21 3.66
CA ALA A 134 2.27 -11.41 4.29
C ALA A 134 2.26 -12.62 3.34
N ALA A 135 1.90 -12.40 2.08
CA ALA A 135 1.91 -13.44 1.06
C ALA A 135 3.32 -13.99 0.81
N LEU A 136 4.32 -13.09 0.70
CA LEU A 136 5.71 -13.48 0.42
C LEU A 136 6.40 -14.11 1.63
N ASP A 137 6.11 -13.66 2.84
CA ASP A 137 6.59 -14.31 4.06
C ASP A 137 6.03 -15.75 4.17
N ALA A 138 4.72 -15.91 3.99
CA ALA A 138 4.09 -17.22 3.99
C ALA A 138 4.60 -18.14 2.87
N ALA A 139 4.91 -17.59 1.69
CA ALA A 139 5.43 -18.33 0.55
C ALA A 139 6.79 -19.00 0.84
N ARG A 140 7.58 -18.51 1.81
CA ARG A 140 8.86 -19.14 2.20
C ARG A 140 8.67 -20.56 2.75
N GLY A 141 7.48 -20.89 3.24
CA GLY A 141 7.11 -22.23 3.69
C GLY A 141 6.71 -23.20 2.57
N PHE A 142 6.75 -22.77 1.32
CA PHE A 142 6.42 -23.59 0.15
C PHE A 142 7.68 -23.88 -0.66
N GLU A 143 7.82 -25.13 -1.10
CA GLU A 143 8.84 -25.49 -2.11
C GLU A 143 8.48 -24.92 -3.48
N ARG A 144 7.18 -24.83 -3.76
CA ARG A 144 6.61 -24.20 -4.95
C ARG A 144 5.26 -23.61 -4.62
N VAL A 145 5.02 -22.38 -5.03
CA VAL A 145 3.69 -21.76 -4.97
C VAL A 145 3.03 -21.89 -6.34
N ASP A 146 1.89 -22.57 -6.38
CA ASP A 146 1.11 -22.74 -7.60
C ASP A 146 0.06 -21.62 -7.73
N GLY A 147 -0.47 -21.13 -6.59
CA GLY A 147 -1.47 -20.06 -6.60
C GLY A 147 -1.48 -19.18 -5.36
N VAL A 148 -1.91 -17.92 -5.54
CA VAL A 148 -2.06 -16.89 -4.50
C VAL A 148 -3.40 -16.17 -4.70
N LEU A 149 -4.31 -16.35 -3.76
CA LEU A 149 -5.59 -15.66 -3.72
C LEU A 149 -5.62 -14.70 -2.54
N MET A 150 -5.74 -13.41 -2.81
CA MET A 150 -5.87 -12.37 -1.78
C MET A 150 -7.29 -11.84 -1.81
N THR A 151 -7.96 -11.84 -0.66
CA THR A 151 -9.35 -11.38 -0.53
C THR A 151 -9.42 -10.35 0.59
N THR A 152 -9.99 -9.18 0.33
CA THR A 152 -10.22 -8.16 1.36
C THR A 152 -11.71 -7.84 1.48
N LEU A 153 -12.12 -7.46 2.68
CA LEU A 153 -13.43 -6.90 2.94
C LEU A 153 -13.28 -5.41 3.26
N PHE A 154 -14.03 -4.60 2.52
CA PHE A 154 -14.14 -3.16 2.72
C PHE A 154 -15.38 -2.86 3.54
N ASP A 155 -15.15 -2.32 4.74
CA ASP A 155 -16.19 -1.89 5.66
C ASP A 155 -16.38 -0.38 5.53
N TYR A 156 -17.60 0.04 5.17
CA TYR A 156 -17.94 1.46 5.00
C TYR A 156 -17.97 2.25 6.31
N ALA A 157 -17.92 1.59 7.46
CA ALA A 157 -17.71 2.24 8.74
C ALA A 157 -16.25 2.64 8.98
N ASP A 158 -15.29 2.13 8.20
CA ASP A 158 -13.90 2.60 8.25
C ASP A 158 -13.78 4.01 7.64
N PRO A 159 -13.02 4.95 8.24
CA PRO A 159 -12.92 6.30 7.71
C PRO A 159 -12.39 6.35 6.27
N ILE A 160 -13.16 6.97 5.38
CA ILE A 160 -12.77 7.20 3.98
C ILE A 160 -12.35 8.65 3.80
N GLY A 161 -11.17 8.86 3.20
CA GLY A 161 -10.72 10.21 2.86
C GLY A 161 -11.67 10.87 1.85
N PRO A 162 -11.88 12.21 1.91
CA PRO A 162 -12.86 12.89 1.05
C PRO A 162 -12.59 12.76 -0.46
N LEU A 163 -11.33 12.50 -0.85
CA LEU A 163 -10.93 12.24 -2.24
C LEU A 163 -11.15 10.79 -2.69
N THR A 164 -11.31 9.86 -1.75
CA THR A 164 -11.65 8.44 -1.98
C THR A 164 -13.16 8.20 -1.87
N ALA A 165 -13.92 9.18 -1.38
CA ALA A 165 -15.37 9.12 -1.21
C ALA A 165 -16.16 9.38 -2.51
N GLN A 166 -15.51 9.83 -3.60
CA GLN A 166 -16.09 9.76 -4.95
C GLN A 166 -15.94 8.33 -5.48
N PRO A 167 -16.98 7.79 -6.12
CA PRO A 167 -17.70 6.68 -5.53
C PRO A 167 -16.94 5.36 -5.64
N SER A 168 -16.87 4.67 -4.50
CA SER A 168 -16.66 3.22 -4.40
C SER A 168 -17.64 2.37 -5.24
N GLU A 169 -18.61 3.00 -5.92
CA GLU A 169 -19.45 2.41 -6.97
C GLU A 169 -18.68 2.00 -8.23
N ASP A 170 -17.37 2.31 -8.34
CA ASP A 170 -16.51 1.87 -9.44
C ASP A 170 -15.80 0.52 -9.15
N PHE A 171 -15.85 0.01 -7.92
CA PHE A 171 -15.49 -1.39 -7.67
C PHE A 171 -16.44 -2.28 -8.49
N GLY A 172 -15.96 -2.79 -9.62
CA GLY A 172 -16.74 -3.66 -10.52
C GLY A 172 -16.95 -3.16 -11.94
N LYS A 173 -16.71 -1.87 -12.23
CA LYS A 173 -16.75 -1.33 -13.61
C LYS A 173 -15.41 -1.43 -14.33
N ASP A 174 -14.35 -1.70 -13.59
CA ASP A 174 -12.98 -1.70 -14.08
C ASP A 174 -12.49 -3.09 -14.52
N MET A 175 -11.44 -3.06 -15.34
CA MET A 175 -10.67 -4.25 -15.68
C MET A 175 -9.72 -4.60 -14.53
N ALA A 176 -9.74 -5.85 -14.09
CA ALA A 176 -8.78 -6.38 -13.14
C ALA A 176 -7.66 -7.12 -13.87
N VAL A 177 -6.41 -6.85 -13.48
CA VAL A 177 -5.28 -7.69 -13.88
C VAL A 177 -5.24 -8.90 -12.95
N ILE A 178 -5.22 -10.10 -13.54
CA ILE A 178 -5.01 -11.37 -12.84
C ILE A 178 -3.92 -12.17 -13.56
N ARG A 179 -3.36 -13.17 -12.87
CA ARG A 179 -2.59 -14.23 -13.51
C ARG A 179 -3.41 -15.52 -13.49
N ARG A 180 -3.51 -16.19 -14.64
CA ARG A 180 -4.23 -17.47 -14.75
C ARG A 180 -3.53 -18.36 -15.77
N ASP A 181 -3.30 -19.61 -15.40
CA ASP A 181 -2.56 -20.59 -16.20
C ASP A 181 -1.17 -20.05 -16.62
N GLY A 182 -0.53 -19.28 -15.73
CA GLY A 182 0.78 -18.66 -15.98
C GLY A 182 0.76 -17.39 -16.83
N ALA A 183 -0.38 -17.03 -17.43
CA ALA A 183 -0.54 -15.84 -18.28
C ALA A 183 -1.20 -14.67 -17.54
N TRP A 184 -0.69 -13.46 -17.78
CA TRP A 184 -1.34 -12.22 -17.33
C TRP A 184 -2.58 -11.94 -18.18
N ARG A 185 -3.71 -11.66 -17.53
CA ARG A 185 -4.99 -11.40 -18.19
C ARG A 185 -5.65 -10.16 -17.60
N GLN A 186 -6.35 -9.42 -18.44
CA GLN A 186 -7.31 -8.42 -18.00
C GLN A 186 -8.71 -9.02 -18.08
N VAL A 187 -9.48 -8.92 -17.00
CA VAL A 187 -10.86 -9.43 -16.91
C VAL A 187 -11.79 -8.34 -16.40
N ALA A 188 -13.04 -8.32 -16.86
CA ALA A 188 -14.04 -7.41 -16.33
C ALA A 188 -14.39 -7.80 -14.89
N ALA A 189 -14.20 -6.91 -13.91
CA ALA A 189 -14.42 -7.23 -12.50
C ALA A 189 -15.83 -7.79 -12.23
N ALA A 190 -16.87 -7.21 -12.84
CA ALA A 190 -18.26 -7.68 -12.74
C ALA A 190 -18.48 -9.15 -13.14
N GLU A 191 -17.66 -9.70 -14.05
CA GLU A 191 -17.79 -11.09 -14.53
C GLU A 191 -17.05 -12.11 -13.63
N THR A 192 -16.40 -11.62 -12.58
CA THR A 192 -15.56 -12.45 -11.70
C THR A 192 -16.17 -12.68 -10.31
N GLY A 193 -17.42 -12.25 -10.14
CA GLY A 193 -18.15 -12.30 -8.88
C GLY A 193 -18.27 -13.72 -8.32
N ARG A 194 -18.01 -13.88 -7.02
CA ARG A 194 -18.24 -15.12 -6.27
C ARG A 194 -18.51 -14.83 -4.80
N MET A 195 -18.94 -15.84 -4.06
CA MET A 195 -18.96 -15.79 -2.60
C MET A 195 -17.58 -16.21 -2.05
N ALA A 196 -17.03 -15.40 -1.14
CA ALA A 196 -15.86 -15.74 -0.35
C ALA A 196 -16.28 -16.15 1.07
N GLU A 197 -15.75 -17.28 1.52
CA GLU A 197 -15.86 -17.74 2.90
C GLU A 197 -14.85 -17.00 3.78
N ARG A 198 -15.23 -16.69 5.03
CA ARG A 198 -14.34 -16.12 6.05
C ARG A 198 -14.58 -16.80 7.39
N ALA A 199 -13.55 -16.94 8.22
CA ALA A 199 -13.64 -17.70 9.47
C ALA A 199 -14.39 -16.96 10.60
N ASP A 200 -14.49 -15.64 10.49
CA ASP A 200 -14.90 -14.70 11.54
C ASP A 200 -16.20 -13.95 11.19
N GLY A 201 -16.96 -14.44 10.22
CA GLY A 201 -18.20 -13.80 9.79
C GLY A 201 -18.94 -14.58 8.70
N PRO A 202 -20.08 -14.05 8.22
CA PRO A 202 -20.78 -14.64 7.09
C PRO A 202 -19.96 -14.52 5.81
N ALA A 203 -20.20 -15.44 4.87
CA ALA A 203 -19.68 -15.32 3.51
C ALA A 203 -20.16 -14.01 2.87
N TYR A 204 -19.34 -13.42 2.00
CA TYR A 204 -19.64 -12.15 1.35
C TYR A 204 -19.28 -12.18 -0.14
N GLY A 205 -19.97 -11.33 -0.91
CA GLY A 205 -19.75 -11.21 -2.35
C GLY A 205 -18.45 -10.49 -2.63
N VAL A 206 -17.60 -11.09 -3.46
CA VAL A 206 -16.31 -10.52 -3.87
C VAL A 206 -16.16 -10.53 -5.38
N GLN A 207 -15.38 -9.59 -5.90
CA GLN A 207 -15.01 -9.48 -7.30
C GLN A 207 -13.54 -9.12 -7.45
N ALA A 208 -12.96 -9.36 -8.62
CA ALA A 208 -11.55 -9.06 -8.89
C ALA A 208 -11.32 -7.56 -8.84
N MET A 209 -10.17 -7.15 -8.31
CA MET A 209 -9.72 -5.77 -8.36
C MET A 209 -8.26 -5.74 -8.80
N SER A 210 -7.92 -4.73 -9.60
CA SER A 210 -6.55 -4.48 -10.02
C SER A 210 -5.80 -3.74 -8.91
N VAL A 211 -4.82 -4.40 -8.30
CA VAL A 211 -3.87 -3.81 -7.34
C VAL A 211 -2.47 -4.33 -7.63
N LEU A 212 -1.45 -3.61 -7.17
CA LEU A 212 -0.05 -3.98 -7.44
C LEU A 212 0.35 -5.32 -6.79
N ASP A 213 -0.37 -5.78 -5.75
CA ASP A 213 -0.12 -7.06 -5.09
C ASP A 213 -0.17 -8.24 -6.06
N VAL A 214 -1.05 -8.21 -7.05
CA VAL A 214 -1.18 -9.30 -8.04
C VAL A 214 0.10 -9.46 -8.85
N VAL A 215 0.65 -8.34 -9.35
CA VAL A 215 1.87 -8.37 -10.18
C VAL A 215 3.12 -8.61 -9.34
N SER A 216 3.19 -8.02 -8.14
CA SER A 216 4.27 -8.23 -7.17
C SER A 216 4.37 -9.69 -6.76
N THR A 217 3.30 -10.24 -6.17
CA THR A 217 3.29 -11.63 -5.68
C THR A 217 3.46 -12.64 -6.81
N GLY A 218 2.79 -12.43 -7.95
CA GLY A 218 2.91 -13.34 -9.09
C GLY A 218 4.30 -13.37 -9.71
N THR A 219 5.00 -12.22 -9.77
CA THR A 219 6.37 -12.17 -10.28
C THR A 219 7.36 -12.78 -9.28
N ALA A 220 7.25 -12.44 -8.01
CA ALA A 220 8.16 -12.90 -6.97
C ALA A 220 8.06 -14.41 -6.69
N THR A 221 6.84 -14.97 -6.74
CA THR A 221 6.60 -16.40 -6.45
C THR A 221 6.66 -17.29 -7.69
N GLY A 222 6.45 -16.73 -8.88
CA GLY A 222 6.28 -17.50 -10.11
C GLY A 222 4.93 -18.25 -10.21
N ALA A 223 4.00 -18.04 -9.27
CA ALA A 223 2.72 -18.72 -9.22
C ALA A 223 1.93 -18.56 -10.53
N ALA A 224 1.25 -19.64 -10.95
CA ALA A 224 0.49 -19.66 -12.20
C ALA A 224 -0.86 -18.95 -12.08
N ASP A 225 -1.45 -18.96 -10.89
CA ASP A 225 -2.76 -18.39 -10.60
C ASP A 225 -2.69 -17.37 -9.47
N VAL A 226 -2.83 -16.08 -9.81
CA VAL A 226 -2.76 -14.98 -8.83
C VAL A 226 -3.89 -14.00 -9.06
N ARG A 227 -4.63 -13.69 -8.00
CA ARG A 227 -5.75 -12.76 -8.04
C ARG A 227 -5.91 -12.04 -6.71
N PHE A 228 -6.30 -10.77 -6.80
CA PHE A 228 -6.81 -9.99 -5.68
C PHE A 228 -8.32 -9.77 -5.84
N GLU A 229 -9.05 -9.88 -4.74
CA GLU A 229 -10.50 -9.77 -4.68
C GLU A 229 -10.92 -8.82 -3.56
N ILE A 230 -11.96 -8.04 -3.83
CA ILE A 230 -12.57 -7.12 -2.87
C ILE A 230 -14.07 -7.39 -2.80
N GLY A 231 -14.61 -7.34 -1.59
CA GLY A 231 -16.04 -7.30 -1.32
C GLY A 231 -16.35 -6.25 -0.26
N THR A 232 -17.63 -5.93 -0.09
CA THR A 232 -18.08 -4.98 0.93
C THR A 232 -18.93 -5.68 1.99
N GLY A 233 -18.84 -5.24 3.23
CA GLY A 233 -19.63 -5.78 4.34
C GLY A 233 -19.10 -5.33 5.69
N ASP A 234 -19.62 -5.91 6.77
CA ASP A 234 -19.16 -5.63 8.12
C ASP A 234 -17.85 -6.36 8.41
N SER A 235 -16.84 -5.63 8.87
CA SER A 235 -15.56 -6.18 9.33
C SER A 235 -15.70 -6.95 10.64
N ALA A 236 -14.68 -7.72 11.01
CA ALA A 236 -14.63 -8.48 12.25
C ALA A 236 -14.74 -7.58 13.48
N GLY A 237 -14.20 -6.36 13.39
CA GLY A 237 -14.37 -5.30 14.37
C GLY A 237 -15.85 -4.91 14.52
N THR A 238 -16.49 -4.53 13.41
CA THR A 238 -17.91 -4.13 13.38
C THR A 238 -18.84 -5.25 13.85
N LEU A 239 -18.66 -6.48 13.37
CA LEU A 239 -19.44 -7.65 13.79
C LEU A 239 -19.32 -7.93 15.29
N ALA A 240 -18.19 -7.57 15.91
CA ALA A 240 -17.97 -7.69 17.33
C ALA A 240 -18.36 -6.42 18.13
N GLY A 241 -19.04 -5.45 17.51
CA GLY A 241 -19.47 -4.21 18.14
C GLY A 241 -18.34 -3.22 18.45
N ARG A 242 -17.20 -3.32 17.75
CA ARG A 242 -16.05 -2.41 17.84
C ARG A 242 -15.97 -1.52 16.60
N GLU A 243 -14.95 -0.66 16.54
CA GLU A 243 -14.61 0.08 15.31
C GLU A 243 -14.28 -0.88 14.16
N ALA A 244 -14.47 -0.40 12.93
CA ALA A 244 -14.21 -1.19 11.74
C ALA A 244 -12.73 -1.62 11.67
N SER A 245 -12.49 -2.90 11.39
CA SER A 245 -11.14 -3.46 11.25
C SER A 245 -10.73 -3.59 9.79
N ALA A 246 -9.41 -3.58 9.55
CA ALA A 246 -8.88 -4.05 8.28
C ALA A 246 -8.93 -5.58 8.27
N ASP A 247 -9.67 -6.16 7.31
CA ASP A 247 -9.84 -7.60 7.16
C ASP A 247 -9.33 -8.07 5.80
N ILE A 248 -8.28 -8.88 5.83
CA ILE A 248 -7.67 -9.49 4.64
C ILE A 248 -7.40 -10.97 4.90
N ASP A 249 -7.78 -11.82 3.96
CA ASP A 249 -7.45 -13.24 3.94
C ASP A 249 -6.66 -13.59 2.67
N ILE A 250 -5.57 -14.33 2.85
CA ILE A 250 -4.66 -14.74 1.79
C ILE A 250 -4.59 -16.26 1.79
N VAL A 251 -4.85 -16.89 0.65
CA VAL A 251 -4.73 -18.33 0.47
C VAL A 251 -3.61 -18.63 -0.52
N LEU A 252 -2.60 -19.35 -0.06
CA LEU A 252 -1.55 -19.91 -0.90
C LEU A 252 -1.82 -21.39 -1.12
N SER A 253 -1.56 -21.85 -2.34
CA SER A 253 -1.60 -23.27 -2.71
C SER A 253 -0.32 -23.66 -3.41
N GLY A 254 0.16 -24.88 -3.20
CA GLY A 254 1.38 -25.35 -3.84
C GLY A 254 1.93 -26.62 -3.19
N ILE A 255 3.25 -26.75 -3.15
CA ILE A 255 3.95 -27.88 -2.53
C ILE A 255 4.55 -27.47 -1.19
N ILE A 256 4.19 -28.20 -0.14
CA ILE A 256 4.71 -28.09 1.23
C ILE A 256 5.21 -29.48 1.62
N ASP A 257 6.48 -29.59 2.04
CA ASP A 257 7.12 -30.84 2.45
C ASP A 257 6.90 -31.99 1.43
N GLY A 258 7.11 -31.69 0.14
CA GLY A 258 6.95 -32.62 -0.98
C GLY A 258 5.51 -33.01 -1.33
N LYS A 259 4.48 -32.42 -0.70
CA LYS A 259 3.06 -32.75 -0.95
C LYS A 259 2.23 -31.52 -1.33
N PRO A 260 1.14 -31.69 -2.11
CA PRO A 260 0.16 -30.63 -2.30
C PRO A 260 -0.40 -30.15 -0.96
N GLY A 261 -0.39 -28.84 -0.74
CA GLY A 261 -0.89 -28.21 0.46
C GLY A 261 -1.46 -26.82 0.19
N LYS A 262 -2.30 -26.35 1.12
CA LYS A 262 -2.81 -24.98 1.12
C LYS A 262 -2.65 -24.37 2.50
N ARG A 263 -2.43 -23.06 2.51
CA ARG A 263 -2.29 -22.28 3.73
C ARG A 263 -3.09 -21.00 3.61
N GLN A 264 -3.90 -20.72 4.61
CA GLN A 264 -4.60 -19.46 4.77
C GLN A 264 -3.90 -18.60 5.82
N ILE A 265 -3.72 -17.32 5.50
CA ILE A 265 -3.20 -16.28 6.36
C ILE A 265 -4.28 -15.22 6.49
N SER A 266 -4.66 -14.88 7.71
CA SER A 266 -5.66 -13.85 8.00
C SER A 266 -4.99 -12.68 8.72
N LEU A 267 -5.11 -11.50 8.13
CA LEU A 267 -4.61 -10.24 8.64
C LEU A 267 -5.80 -9.45 9.21
N ARG A 268 -5.68 -9.00 10.47
CA ARG A 268 -6.68 -8.17 11.14
C ARG A 268 -6.01 -7.00 11.83
N HIS A 269 -6.42 -5.77 11.51
CA HIS A 269 -5.95 -4.58 12.23
C HIS A 269 -7.13 -3.83 12.86
N PRO A 270 -7.13 -3.59 14.18
CA PRO A 270 -8.29 -3.04 14.88
C PRO A 270 -8.59 -1.57 14.55
N GLN A 271 -7.60 -0.83 14.04
CA GLN A 271 -7.73 0.59 13.67
C GLN A 271 -8.08 0.81 12.19
N GLY A 272 -8.57 -0.23 11.51
CA GLY A 272 -9.07 -0.10 10.15
C GLY A 272 -7.99 -0.03 9.05
N GLN A 273 -8.45 0.19 7.82
CA GLN A 273 -7.64 0.11 6.61
C GLN A 273 -6.78 1.35 6.41
N ALA A 274 -7.33 2.53 6.69
CA ALA A 274 -6.58 3.79 6.59
C ALA A 274 -5.31 3.76 7.46
N HIS A 275 -5.41 3.18 8.66
CA HIS A 275 -4.27 3.03 9.56
C HIS A 275 -3.28 1.98 9.09
N LEU A 276 -3.74 0.81 8.64
CA LEU A 276 -2.82 -0.21 8.11
C LEU A 276 -2.08 0.27 6.84
N THR A 277 -2.72 1.08 6.00
CA THR A 277 -2.07 1.76 4.88
C THR A 277 -0.96 2.71 5.36
N ALA A 278 -1.23 3.48 6.42
CA ALA A 278 -0.25 4.41 6.98
C ALA A 278 0.97 3.67 7.57
N LEU A 279 0.75 2.57 8.29
CA LEU A 279 1.81 1.71 8.79
C LEU A 279 2.69 1.17 7.67
N GLY A 280 2.09 0.62 6.60
CA GLY A 280 2.84 0.13 5.44
C GLY A 280 3.67 1.22 4.77
N ALA A 281 3.08 2.40 4.54
CA ALA A 281 3.79 3.53 3.95
C ALA A 281 4.93 4.04 4.84
N ALA A 282 4.73 4.09 6.17
CA ALA A 282 5.76 4.49 7.12
C ALA A 282 6.93 3.50 7.15
N LEU A 283 6.67 2.20 7.07
CA LEU A 283 7.73 1.18 6.97
C LEU A 283 8.59 1.34 5.71
N ILE A 284 7.95 1.59 4.56
CA ILE A 284 8.67 1.84 3.31
C ILE A 284 9.50 3.12 3.42
N ALA A 285 8.91 4.21 3.90
CA ALA A 285 9.61 5.49 4.03
C ALA A 285 10.82 5.40 4.98
N ARG A 286 10.70 4.65 6.09
CA ARG A 286 11.83 4.35 6.97
C ARG A 286 12.92 3.56 6.26
N GLY A 287 12.56 2.51 5.53
CA GLY A 287 13.52 1.73 4.72
C GLY A 287 14.26 2.58 3.69
N LEU A 288 13.57 3.55 3.06
CA LEU A 288 14.17 4.50 2.11
C LEU A 288 15.05 5.56 2.77
N ALA A 289 14.80 5.89 4.05
CA ALA A 289 15.57 6.86 4.82
C ALA A 289 16.81 6.23 5.45
N ASP A 290 16.67 5.04 6.06
CA ASP A 290 17.72 4.33 6.80
C ASP A 290 18.76 3.68 5.89
N SER A 291 18.32 3.26 4.70
CA SER A 291 19.19 2.67 3.69
C SER A 291 19.21 3.59 2.48
N PRO A 292 20.39 4.05 2.00
CA PRO A 292 20.49 4.28 0.59
C PRO A 292 20.34 2.88 -0.02
N VAL A 293 19.12 2.49 -0.39
CA VAL A 293 18.93 1.42 -1.37
C VAL A 293 19.77 1.91 -2.56
N ASN A 294 21.00 1.41 -2.63
CA ASN A 294 22.05 1.94 -3.49
C ASN A 294 21.68 1.51 -4.90
N GLY A 295 20.87 2.33 -5.54
CA GLY A 295 20.15 1.95 -6.74
C GLY A 295 18.99 2.90 -6.94
N GLY A 296 19.22 3.87 -7.81
CA GLY A 296 18.15 4.58 -8.47
C GLY A 296 17.15 3.67 -9.18
N GLY A 297 16.02 4.23 -9.58
CA GLY A 297 15.04 3.56 -10.44
C GLY A 297 13.79 3.13 -9.68
N ILE A 298 13.12 2.09 -10.18
CA ILE A 298 11.90 1.56 -9.55
C ILE A 298 12.27 0.53 -8.49
N ALA A 299 11.69 0.67 -7.30
CA ALA A 299 11.69 -0.34 -6.25
C ALA A 299 10.25 -0.69 -5.86
N LEU A 300 10.08 -1.82 -5.17
CA LEU A 300 8.81 -2.34 -4.67
C LEU A 300 8.84 -2.41 -3.13
N PRO A 301 7.68 -2.36 -2.44
CA PRO A 301 7.62 -2.50 -0.98
C PRO A 301 8.44 -3.68 -0.43
N GLU A 302 8.32 -4.85 -1.05
CA GLU A 302 9.01 -6.10 -0.70
C GLU A 302 10.52 -6.12 -1.02
N THR A 303 11.00 -5.15 -1.79
CA THR A 303 12.44 -4.98 -2.07
C THR A 303 13.07 -3.91 -1.17
N VAL A 304 12.27 -2.99 -0.64
CA VAL A 304 12.72 -1.96 0.30
C VAL A 304 12.75 -2.52 1.73
N VAL A 305 11.74 -3.29 2.11
CA VAL A 305 11.64 -3.94 3.42
C VAL A 305 11.45 -5.43 3.23
N ASP A 306 12.30 -6.23 3.89
CA ASP A 306 12.16 -7.69 3.87
C ASP A 306 10.77 -8.11 4.40
N PRO A 307 10.03 -9.00 3.70
CA PRO A 307 8.68 -9.41 4.08
C PRO A 307 8.53 -9.88 5.54
N ALA A 308 9.46 -10.70 6.04
CA ALA A 308 9.36 -11.23 7.41
C ALA A 308 9.55 -10.10 8.45
N SER A 309 10.53 -9.23 8.19
CA SER A 309 10.80 -8.05 9.02
C SER A 309 9.62 -7.06 9.01
N ALA A 310 9.00 -6.85 7.84
CA ALA A 310 7.82 -5.99 7.70
C ALA A 310 6.62 -6.54 8.49
N ILE A 311 6.34 -7.85 8.39
CA ILE A 311 5.25 -8.47 9.15
C ILE A 311 5.50 -8.40 10.66
N ALA A 312 6.73 -8.64 11.12
CA ALA A 312 7.08 -8.49 12.53
C ALA A 312 6.84 -7.06 13.03
N ALA A 313 7.21 -6.05 12.22
CA ALA A 313 6.97 -4.64 12.56
C ALA A 313 5.48 -4.29 12.59
N LEU A 314 4.69 -4.77 11.62
CA LEU A 314 3.23 -4.58 11.61
C LEU A 314 2.57 -5.28 12.80
N GLN A 315 3.03 -6.47 13.19
CA GLN A 315 2.53 -7.16 14.39
C GLN A 315 2.84 -6.38 15.67
N ALA A 316 4.04 -5.80 15.78
CA ALA A 316 4.40 -4.91 16.89
C ALA A 316 3.51 -3.66 16.96
N ALA A 317 2.99 -3.21 15.81
CA ALA A 317 2.04 -2.11 15.68
C ALA A 317 0.56 -2.54 15.84
N GLY A 318 0.28 -3.80 16.17
CA GLY A 318 -1.09 -4.27 16.47
C GLY A 318 -1.76 -5.08 15.36
N LEU A 319 -1.06 -5.39 14.26
CA LEU A 319 -1.56 -6.34 13.26
C LEU A 319 -1.63 -7.74 13.85
N THR A 320 -2.84 -8.32 13.88
CA THR A 320 -3.01 -9.74 14.18
C THR A 320 -2.83 -10.55 12.89
N VAL A 321 -1.92 -11.51 12.92
CA VAL A 321 -1.69 -12.47 11.83
C VAL A 321 -1.99 -13.86 12.36
N THR A 322 -2.93 -14.55 11.73
CA THR A 322 -3.21 -15.97 12.02
C THR A 322 -2.96 -16.82 10.79
N THR A 323 -2.46 -18.03 10.99
CA THR A 323 -2.12 -18.96 9.92
C THR A 323 -2.79 -20.30 10.17
N ARG A 324 -3.35 -20.90 9.12
CA ARG A 324 -4.00 -22.22 9.16
C ARG A 324 -3.73 -23.00 7.87
N ASP A 325 -3.33 -24.26 7.97
CA ASP A 325 -3.30 -25.17 6.83
C ASP A 325 -4.73 -25.68 6.53
N ILE A 326 -5.14 -25.68 5.25
CA ILE A 326 -6.53 -25.97 4.82
C ILE A 326 -6.60 -26.99 3.67
#